data_AF-A0A8D8LMY5-F1
#
_entry.id   AF-A0A8D8LMY5-F1
#
_cell.length_a   1.000
_cell.length_b   1.000
_cell.length_c   1.000
_cell.angle_alpha   90.00
_cell.angle_beta   90.00
_cell.angle_gamma   90.00
#
_symmetry.space_group_name_H-M   'P 1'
#
loop_
_entity.id
_entity.type
_entity.pdbx_description
1 polymer ?
#
loop_
_entity_poly.entity_id
_entity_poly.type
_entity_poly.pdbx_seq_one_letter_code
_entity_poly.pdbx_strand_id
1 'polypeptide(L)'
;MLNEKFLDELFKPQKIYNKDALKNLFHDLAHASIMRLNEASMNKLYDLMTMVFKYQILAAREPRDLILISLNHMDAMRSLVQTSQVQKQLDACYYLVMKMYGQMTDGELQRVRFSILNFFQDIRIRVSIFLRKGVQNNDGSFVIPSDLTISYGNEIPGTTRVYQADGTIVDLLNFPSGGSYTLAVESGSTELRGRRGTDLGVNIYDSGKPVQTDSDGCEDSFDVAGGNTGYKDELNVLIAQLRQEQLGESSGEDPSSIIHFNLFPSFDRDSPGSELFDEPISSSQHSAVLEAIMSEMSLPAESGSGGVQSDLIQLL
;
A
#
# COMPACT_ATOMS: atom_id res chain seq x y z
N MET A 1 -4.80 -13.82 11.47
CA MET A 1 -3.58 -13.38 10.77
C MET A 1 -2.44 -13.04 11.73
N LEU A 2 -2.65 -12.21 12.76
CA LEU A 2 -1.59 -11.83 13.72
C LEU A 2 -1.45 -12.77 14.92
N ASN A 3 -1.81 -14.06 14.75
CA ASN A 3 -1.65 -15.03 15.83
C ASN A 3 -0.16 -15.36 15.98
N GLU A 4 0.32 -15.53 17.23
CA GLU A 4 1.73 -15.78 17.53
C GLU A 4 2.27 -17.00 16.77
N LYS A 5 1.53 -18.10 16.75
CA LYS A 5 1.92 -19.31 15.99
C LYS A 5 2.13 -19.04 14.50
N PHE A 6 1.28 -18.19 13.91
CA PHE A 6 1.40 -17.85 12.49
C PHE A 6 2.60 -16.92 12.25
N LEU A 7 2.83 -15.95 13.14
CA LEU A 7 4.01 -15.07 13.08
C LEU A 7 5.29 -15.90 13.22
N ASP A 8 5.33 -16.86 14.14
CA ASP A 8 6.51 -17.71 14.32
C ASP A 8 6.83 -18.52 13.06
N GLU A 9 5.83 -19.05 12.35
CA GLU A 9 6.03 -19.72 11.06
C GLU A 9 6.47 -18.75 9.96
N LEU A 10 5.85 -17.57 9.88
CA LEU A 10 6.12 -16.57 8.84
C LEU A 10 7.57 -16.05 8.88
N PHE A 11 8.14 -15.92 10.08
CA PHE A 11 9.50 -15.40 10.27
C PHE A 11 10.59 -16.49 10.26
N LYS A 12 10.24 -17.75 10.00
CA LYS A 12 11.25 -18.77 9.70
C LYS A 12 11.98 -18.43 8.40
N PRO A 13 13.30 -18.67 8.30
CA PRO A 13 14.02 -18.52 7.04
C PRO A 13 13.43 -19.44 5.98
N GLN A 14 12.87 -18.84 4.93
CA GLN A 14 12.21 -19.55 3.84
C GLN A 14 12.75 -19.05 2.49
N LYS A 15 12.72 -19.92 1.49
CA LYS A 15 12.97 -19.50 0.09
C LYS A 15 11.78 -18.69 -0.40
N ILE A 16 12.03 -17.82 -1.38
CA ILE A 16 10.96 -17.02 -2.01
C ILE A 16 9.92 -17.98 -2.61
N TYR A 17 8.65 -17.75 -2.31
CA TYR A 17 7.54 -18.53 -2.85
C TYR A 17 7.47 -18.44 -4.38
N ASN A 18 6.91 -19.46 -5.03
CA ASN A 18 6.50 -19.32 -6.43
C ASN A 18 5.33 -18.32 -6.55
N LYS A 19 5.20 -17.67 -7.71
CA LYS A 19 4.13 -16.71 -8.02
C LYS A 19 2.74 -17.29 -7.78
N ASP A 20 2.50 -18.53 -8.18
CA ASP A 20 1.21 -19.21 -7.99
C ASP A 20 0.90 -19.46 -6.51
N ALA A 21 1.90 -19.92 -5.75
CA ALA A 21 1.76 -20.14 -4.31
C ALA A 21 1.50 -18.83 -3.56
N LEU A 22 2.21 -17.75 -3.93
CA LEU A 22 1.97 -16.42 -3.37
C LEU A 22 0.56 -15.91 -3.69
N LYS A 23 0.07 -16.16 -4.91
CA LYS A 23 -1.28 -15.78 -5.34
C LYS A 23 -2.35 -16.55 -4.56
N ASN A 24 -2.15 -17.85 -4.32
CA ASN A 24 -3.06 -18.66 -3.50
C ASN A 24 -3.07 -18.18 -2.04
N LEU A 25 -1.90 -17.96 -1.45
CA LEU A 25 -1.81 -17.37 -0.10
C LEU A 25 -2.52 -16.02 -0.01
N PHE A 26 -2.37 -15.17 -1.03
CA PHE A 26 -3.07 -13.88 -1.09
C PHE A 26 -4.59 -14.05 -1.18
N HIS A 27 -5.05 -15.00 -2.00
CA HIS A 27 -6.46 -15.34 -2.13
C HIS A 27 -7.05 -15.80 -0.79
N ASP A 28 -6.38 -16.73 -0.12
CA ASP A 28 -6.81 -17.25 1.18
C ASP A 28 -6.77 -16.18 2.25
N LEU A 29 -5.81 -15.25 2.18
CA LEU A 29 -5.73 -14.10 3.07
C LEU A 29 -6.93 -13.17 2.94
N ALA A 30 -7.27 -12.79 1.71
CA ALA A 30 -8.36 -11.87 1.44
C ALA A 30 -9.71 -12.48 1.85
N HIS A 31 -9.88 -13.78 1.61
CA HIS A 31 -11.07 -14.55 1.98
C HIS A 31 -11.06 -15.12 3.40
N ALA A 32 -10.03 -14.84 4.20
CA ALA A 32 -10.08 -15.07 5.65
C ALA A 32 -11.14 -14.16 6.32
N SER A 33 -11.52 -13.06 5.64
CA SER A 33 -12.65 -12.22 6.01
C SER A 33 -13.96 -12.74 5.41
N ILE A 34 -15.09 -12.37 6.02
CA ILE A 34 -16.44 -12.75 5.52
C ILE A 34 -16.70 -12.22 4.10
N MET A 35 -15.99 -11.17 3.67
CA MET A 35 -16.15 -10.60 2.33
C MET A 35 -15.63 -11.55 1.24
N ARG A 36 -16.52 -11.95 0.34
CA ARG A 36 -16.18 -12.76 -0.83
C ARG A 36 -16.19 -11.90 -2.08
N LEU A 37 -15.00 -11.61 -2.62
CA LEU A 37 -14.84 -11.07 -3.96
C LEU A 37 -15.01 -12.17 -5.01
N ASN A 38 -15.41 -11.78 -6.23
CA ASN A 38 -15.40 -12.70 -7.37
C ASN A 38 -13.96 -12.88 -7.90
N GLU A 39 -13.74 -13.95 -8.67
CA GLU A 39 -12.42 -14.30 -9.20
C GLU A 39 -11.80 -13.18 -10.05
N ALA A 40 -12.60 -12.52 -10.89
CA ALA A 40 -12.13 -11.41 -11.72
C ALA A 40 -11.64 -10.21 -10.90
N SER A 41 -12.33 -9.86 -9.82
CA SER A 41 -11.94 -8.76 -8.93
C SER A 41 -10.76 -9.14 -8.06
N MET A 42 -10.67 -10.41 -7.61
CA MET A 42 -9.52 -10.93 -6.88
C MET A 42 -8.24 -10.88 -7.71
N ASN A 43 -8.29 -11.25 -8.98
CA ASN A 43 -7.14 -11.13 -9.90
C ASN A 43 -6.70 -9.67 -10.05
N LYS A 44 -7.64 -8.75 -10.27
CA LYS A 44 -7.33 -7.30 -10.36
C LYS A 44 -6.75 -6.74 -9.07
N LEU A 45 -7.24 -7.20 -7.92
CA LEU A 45 -6.73 -6.79 -6.61
C LEU A 45 -5.29 -7.28 -6.41
N TYR A 46 -5.00 -8.54 -6.75
CA TYR A 46 -3.65 -9.09 -6.69
C TYR A 46 -2.68 -8.33 -7.59
N ASP A 47 -3.10 -8.02 -8.82
CA ASP A 47 -2.32 -7.25 -9.78
C ASP A 47 -2.02 -5.84 -9.27
N LEU A 48 -3.03 -5.17 -8.70
CA LEU A 48 -2.88 -3.86 -8.06
C LEU A 48 -1.86 -3.94 -6.90
N MET A 49 -2.04 -4.87 -5.96
CA MET A 49 -1.16 -5.00 -4.79
C MET A 49 0.28 -5.31 -5.21
N THR A 50 0.45 -6.20 -6.19
CA THR A 50 1.75 -6.57 -6.76
C THR A 50 2.47 -5.36 -7.35
N MET A 51 1.77 -4.59 -8.18
CA MET A 51 2.36 -3.40 -8.81
C MET A 51 2.64 -2.28 -7.81
N VAL A 52 1.77 -2.11 -6.80
CA VAL A 52 1.98 -1.11 -5.75
C VAL A 52 3.18 -1.46 -4.88
N PHE A 53 3.29 -2.72 -4.46
CA PHE A 53 4.45 -3.17 -3.70
C PHE A 53 5.73 -3.06 -4.52
N LYS A 54 5.71 -3.50 -5.79
CA LYS A 54 6.84 -3.33 -6.72
C LYS A 54 7.30 -1.88 -6.81
N TYR A 55 6.36 -0.93 -6.94
CA TYR A 55 6.69 0.50 -6.97
C TYR A 55 7.35 0.97 -5.67
N GLN A 56 6.83 0.59 -4.51
CA GLN A 56 7.39 0.99 -3.21
C GLN A 56 8.84 0.52 -3.04
N ILE A 57 9.15 -0.72 -3.45
CA ILE A 57 10.50 -1.30 -3.36
C ILE A 57 11.45 -0.70 -4.40
N LEU A 58 10.92 -0.36 -5.57
CA LEU A 58 11.70 0.30 -6.63
C LEU A 58 12.04 1.75 -6.24
N ALA A 59 11.09 2.48 -5.65
CA ALA A 59 11.25 3.87 -5.23
C ALA A 59 12.04 4.05 -3.92
N ALA A 60 12.31 2.96 -3.18
CA ALA A 60 13.17 2.99 -2.00
C ALA A 60 14.56 3.57 -2.33
N ARG A 61 15.03 4.54 -1.55
CA ARG A 61 16.31 5.23 -1.80
C ARG A 61 17.44 4.46 -1.18
N GLU A 62 17.25 4.02 0.06
CA GLU A 62 18.20 3.20 0.80
C GLU A 62 17.68 1.79 1.06
N PRO A 63 18.57 0.79 1.25
CA PRO A 63 18.16 -0.55 1.64
C PRO A 63 17.35 -0.57 2.95
N ARG A 64 17.64 0.35 3.88
CA ARG A 64 16.93 0.51 5.15
C ARG A 64 15.48 0.98 4.98
N ASP A 65 15.16 1.65 3.88
CA ASP A 65 13.78 2.09 3.61
C ASP A 65 12.82 0.91 3.52
N LEU A 66 13.30 -0.30 3.20
CA LEU A 66 12.47 -1.52 3.21
C LEU A 66 11.85 -1.79 4.58
N ILE A 67 12.62 -1.56 5.64
CA ILE A 67 12.15 -1.69 7.02
C ILE A 67 11.16 -0.56 7.30
N LEU A 68 11.49 0.68 6.94
CA LEU A 68 10.61 1.83 7.16
C LEU A 68 9.26 1.69 6.44
N ILE A 69 9.24 1.19 5.21
CA ILE A 69 8.02 0.88 4.45
C ILE A 69 7.19 -0.16 5.19
N SER A 70 7.84 -1.24 5.67
CA SER A 70 7.17 -2.29 6.44
C SER A 70 6.57 -1.74 7.74
N LEU A 71 7.31 -0.86 8.44
CA LEU A 71 6.83 -0.20 9.66
C LEU A 71 5.67 0.76 9.37
N ASN A 72 5.70 1.50 8.24
CA ASN A 72 4.58 2.34 7.80
C ASN A 72 3.31 1.50 7.58
N HIS A 73 3.42 0.34 6.94
CA HIS A 73 2.29 -0.59 6.81
C HIS A 73 1.75 -1.06 8.17
N MET A 74 2.64 -1.32 9.13
CA MET A 74 2.23 -1.68 10.50
C MET A 74 1.54 -0.55 11.25
N ASP A 75 2.02 0.69 11.08
CA ASP A 75 1.40 1.86 11.68
C ASP A 75 0.02 2.13 11.08
N ALA A 76 -0.15 1.93 9.77
CA ALA A 76 -1.45 1.96 9.12
C ALA A 76 -2.39 0.85 9.63
N MET A 77 -1.91 -0.39 9.79
CA MET A 77 -2.71 -1.44 10.42
C MET A 77 -3.10 -1.10 11.86
N ARG A 78 -2.20 -0.48 12.62
CA ARG A 78 -2.46 -0.05 14.00
C ARG A 78 -3.52 1.04 14.06
N SER A 79 -3.56 1.97 13.10
CA SER A 79 -4.60 3.01 13.04
C SER A 79 -5.98 2.46 12.69
N LEU A 80 -6.04 1.37 11.91
CA LEU A 80 -7.29 0.71 11.53
C LEU A 80 -7.89 -0.15 12.66
N VAL A 81 -7.07 -0.65 13.60
CA VAL A 81 -7.50 -1.61 14.62
C VAL A 81 -7.68 -0.97 15.99
N GLN A 82 -8.90 -1.06 16.53
CA GLN A 82 -9.25 -0.52 17.86
C GLN A 82 -9.16 -1.56 18.99
N THR A 83 -9.08 -2.85 18.65
CA THR A 83 -9.06 -3.95 19.63
C THR A 83 -7.69 -4.08 20.30
N SER A 84 -7.66 -3.97 21.63
CA SER A 84 -6.41 -4.00 22.43
C SER A 84 -5.61 -5.30 22.29
N GLN A 85 -6.28 -6.46 22.14
CA GLN A 85 -5.61 -7.74 21.92
C GLN A 85 -4.82 -7.75 20.60
N VAL A 86 -5.41 -7.24 19.53
CA VAL A 86 -4.77 -7.20 18.20
C VAL A 86 -3.66 -6.16 18.18
N GLN A 87 -3.80 -5.04 18.91
CA GLN A 87 -2.71 -4.07 19.09
C GLN A 87 -1.50 -4.70 19.77
N LYS A 88 -1.68 -5.55 20.80
CA LYS A 88 -0.57 -6.29 21.42
C LYS A 88 0.10 -7.26 20.43
N GLN A 89 -0.69 -7.90 19.57
CA GLN A 89 -0.16 -8.77 18.52
C GLN A 89 0.63 -7.98 17.46
N LEU A 90 0.19 -6.77 17.11
CA LEU A 90 0.95 -5.85 16.24
C LEU A 90 2.27 -5.41 16.90
N ASP A 91 2.27 -5.13 18.19
CA ASP A 91 3.50 -4.83 18.94
C ASP A 91 4.46 -6.02 18.93
N ALA A 92 3.98 -7.24 19.14
CA ALA A 92 4.79 -8.46 19.05
C ALA A 92 5.38 -8.66 17.64
N CYS A 93 4.56 -8.49 16.59
CA CYS A 93 5.02 -8.53 15.21
C CYS A 93 6.11 -7.48 14.94
N TYR A 94 5.96 -6.27 15.48
CA TYR A 94 6.92 -5.18 15.32
C TYR A 94 8.29 -5.58 15.90
N TYR A 95 8.28 -6.15 17.12
CA TYR A 95 9.52 -6.63 17.74
C TYR A 95 10.18 -7.73 16.92
N LEU A 96 9.39 -8.61 16.29
CA LEU A 96 9.92 -9.67 15.44
C LEU A 96 10.56 -9.13 14.14
N VAL A 97 9.92 -8.15 13.50
CA VAL A 97 10.50 -7.42 12.34
C VAL A 97 11.82 -6.77 12.72
N MET A 98 11.86 -6.02 13.83
CA MET A 98 13.07 -5.34 14.27
C MET A 98 14.17 -6.31 14.72
N LYS A 99 13.80 -7.41 15.36
CA LYS A 99 14.75 -8.46 15.77
C LYS A 99 15.41 -9.13 14.57
N MET A 100 14.65 -9.42 13.52
CA MET A 100 15.15 -10.16 12.35
C MET A 100 15.82 -9.25 11.33
N TYR A 101 15.15 -8.17 10.92
CA TYR A 101 15.62 -7.30 9.83
C TYR A 101 16.39 -6.09 10.33
N GLY A 102 16.13 -5.61 11.56
CA GLY A 102 16.83 -4.45 12.12
C GLY A 102 18.32 -4.70 12.42
N GLN A 103 18.74 -5.96 12.54
CA GLN A 103 20.14 -6.34 12.74
C GLN A 103 20.90 -6.59 11.43
N MET A 104 20.20 -6.60 10.29
CA MET A 104 20.82 -6.86 8.99
C MET A 104 21.66 -5.66 8.53
N THR A 105 22.77 -5.96 7.87
CA THR A 105 23.61 -4.93 7.24
C THR A 105 22.94 -4.38 5.98
N ASP A 106 23.35 -3.18 5.57
CA ASP A 106 22.80 -2.55 4.35
C ASP A 106 23.03 -3.41 3.10
N GLY A 107 24.14 -4.16 3.05
CA GLY A 107 24.42 -5.10 1.95
C GLY A 107 23.47 -6.30 1.92
N GLU A 108 23.10 -6.84 3.08
CA GLU A 108 22.12 -7.92 3.17
C GLU A 108 20.71 -7.42 2.82
N LEU A 109 20.32 -6.25 3.32
CA LEU A 109 19.06 -5.60 2.96
C LEU A 109 19.00 -5.30 1.46
N GLN A 110 20.12 -4.89 0.84
CA GLN A 110 20.19 -4.69 -0.60
C GLN A 110 20.03 -6.01 -1.37
N ARG A 111 20.55 -7.13 -0.85
CA ARG A 111 20.32 -8.45 -1.43
C ARG A 111 18.85 -8.86 -1.35
N VAL A 112 18.18 -8.56 -0.24
CA VAL A 112 16.73 -8.77 -0.09
C VAL A 112 15.98 -7.92 -1.13
N ARG A 113 16.30 -6.63 -1.24
CA ARG A 113 15.73 -5.73 -2.26
C ARG A 113 15.88 -6.30 -3.66
N PHE A 114 17.09 -6.73 -4.02
CA PHE A 114 17.39 -7.31 -5.32
C PHE A 114 16.56 -8.57 -5.60
N SER A 115 16.47 -9.46 -4.61
CA SER A 115 15.70 -10.71 -4.75
C SER A 115 14.21 -10.44 -4.95
N ILE A 116 13.66 -9.46 -4.23
CA ILE A 116 12.27 -9.01 -4.39
C ILE A 116 12.03 -8.39 -5.78
N LEU A 117 12.92 -7.51 -6.23
CA LEU A 117 12.79 -6.87 -7.54
C LEU A 117 12.90 -7.89 -8.68
N ASN A 118 13.76 -8.90 -8.54
CA ASN A 118 13.86 -10.02 -9.49
C ASN A 118 12.58 -10.87 -9.51
N PHE A 119 11.96 -11.10 -8.35
CA PHE A 119 10.69 -11.82 -8.30
C PHE A 119 9.59 -11.10 -9.11
N PHE A 120 9.57 -9.76 -9.05
CA PHE A 120 8.64 -8.92 -9.81
C PHE A 120 9.18 -8.47 -11.18
N GLN A 121 10.27 -9.07 -11.67
CA GLN A 121 10.74 -8.81 -13.04
C GLN A 121 9.68 -9.20 -14.05
N ASP A 122 9.66 -8.43 -15.15
CA ASP A 122 8.75 -8.58 -16.29
C ASP A 122 7.25 -8.49 -16.00
N ILE A 123 6.86 -8.25 -14.76
CA ILE A 123 5.46 -7.92 -14.42
C ILE A 123 5.21 -6.46 -14.78
N ARG A 124 4.42 -6.25 -15.83
CA ARG A 124 4.03 -4.94 -16.36
C ARG A 124 2.52 -4.87 -16.46
N ILE A 125 1.87 -4.46 -15.38
CA ILE A 125 0.42 -4.32 -15.32
C ILE A 125 0.08 -2.85 -15.15
N ARG A 126 -0.84 -2.36 -15.97
CA ARG A 126 -1.27 -0.95 -15.96
C ARG A 126 -2.13 -0.69 -14.74
N VAL A 127 -1.74 0.29 -13.93
CA VAL A 127 -2.51 0.70 -12.76
C VAL A 127 -2.92 2.16 -12.93
N SER A 128 -4.23 2.41 -12.90
CA SER A 128 -4.80 3.74 -13.17
C SER A 128 -4.24 4.85 -12.28
N ILE A 129 -4.03 4.59 -10.98
CA ILE A 129 -3.45 5.60 -10.08
C ILE A 129 -2.02 5.98 -10.45
N PHE A 130 -1.23 5.04 -10.97
CA PHE A 130 0.14 5.31 -11.40
C PHE A 130 0.20 6.03 -12.74
N LEU A 131 -0.70 5.69 -13.67
CA LEU A 131 -0.87 6.43 -14.92
C LEU A 131 -1.26 7.88 -14.65
N ARG A 132 -2.25 8.12 -13.77
CA ARG A 132 -2.68 9.48 -13.38
C ARG A 132 -1.59 10.29 -12.68
N LYS A 133 -0.75 9.63 -11.88
CA LYS A 133 0.40 10.28 -11.22
C LYS A 133 1.61 10.48 -12.14
N GLY A 134 1.56 9.99 -13.40
CA GLY A 134 2.68 10.07 -14.34
C GLY A 134 3.91 9.22 -13.96
N VAL A 135 3.78 8.34 -12.96
CA VAL A 135 4.89 7.48 -12.49
C VAL A 135 4.99 6.19 -13.30
N GLN A 136 3.95 5.85 -14.07
CA GLN A 136 3.91 4.70 -14.95
C GLN A 136 3.54 5.14 -16.38
N ASN A 137 4.18 4.53 -17.36
CA ASN A 137 3.88 4.69 -18.78
C ASN A 137 2.69 3.81 -19.21
N ASN A 138 2.13 4.08 -20.39
CA ASN A 138 1.04 3.29 -20.95
C ASN A 138 1.40 1.82 -21.24
N ASP A 139 2.68 1.49 -21.38
CA ASP A 139 3.20 0.12 -21.53
C ASP A 139 3.33 -0.63 -20.18
N GLY A 140 2.97 0.02 -19.07
CA GLY A 140 3.08 -0.54 -17.72
C GLY A 140 4.47 -0.44 -17.09
N SER A 141 5.45 0.17 -17.77
CA SER A 141 6.78 0.43 -17.22
C SER A 141 6.76 1.61 -16.24
N PHE A 142 7.62 1.57 -15.20
CA PHE A 142 7.77 2.66 -14.26
C PHE A 142 8.79 3.68 -14.76
N VAL A 143 8.48 4.96 -14.59
CA VAL A 143 9.39 6.07 -14.84
C VAL A 143 10.23 6.28 -13.58
N ILE A 144 11.54 6.27 -13.74
CA ILE A 144 12.47 6.59 -12.64
C ILE A 144 12.64 8.11 -12.63
N PRO A 145 12.24 8.80 -11.56
CA PRO A 145 12.40 10.26 -11.49
C PRO A 145 13.89 10.61 -11.50
N SER A 146 14.24 11.72 -12.16
CA SER A 146 15.61 12.27 -12.12
C SER A 146 15.84 13.10 -10.86
N ASP A 147 14.77 13.66 -10.30
CA ASP A 147 14.78 14.44 -9.06
C ASP A 147 14.50 13.51 -7.88
N LEU A 148 15.47 13.37 -6.98
CA LEU A 148 15.32 12.58 -5.77
C LEU A 148 15.77 13.35 -4.56
N THR A 149 15.03 13.18 -3.47
CA THR A 149 15.60 13.49 -2.16
C THR A 149 16.59 12.38 -1.81
N ILE A 150 17.79 12.76 -1.44
CA ILE A 150 18.84 11.85 -1.01
C ILE A 150 18.66 11.61 0.48
N SER A 151 18.92 10.39 0.92
CA SER A 151 18.86 10.01 2.32
C SER A 151 19.85 10.78 3.20
N TYR A 152 19.50 10.89 4.48
CA TYR A 152 20.24 11.67 5.46
C TYR A 152 21.70 11.21 5.59
N GLY A 153 22.62 12.17 5.68
CA GLY A 153 24.05 11.91 5.87
C GLY A 153 24.83 11.62 4.59
N ASN A 154 24.16 11.53 3.43
CA ASN A 154 24.82 11.46 2.14
C ASN A 154 25.04 12.86 1.53
N GLU A 155 25.97 12.94 0.59
CA GLU A 155 26.28 14.19 -0.12
C GLU A 155 25.50 14.29 -1.44
N ILE A 156 25.26 15.51 -1.89
CA ILE A 156 24.59 15.76 -3.16
C ILE A 156 25.51 15.30 -4.32
N PRO A 157 25.04 14.40 -5.21
CA PRO A 157 25.77 14.00 -6.40
C PRO A 157 26.05 15.20 -7.31
N GLY A 158 27.25 15.25 -7.85
CA GLY A 158 27.72 16.34 -8.71
C GLY A 158 29.05 16.94 -8.23
N THR A 159 29.39 16.77 -6.96
CA THR A 159 30.67 17.29 -6.45
C THR A 159 31.82 16.31 -6.72
N THR A 160 32.78 16.69 -7.55
CA THR A 160 34.01 15.94 -7.83
C THR A 160 35.17 16.58 -7.07
N ARG A 161 35.82 15.80 -6.21
CA ARG A 161 36.97 16.24 -5.41
C ARG A 161 38.27 15.81 -6.07
N VAL A 162 39.16 16.76 -6.34
CA VAL A 162 40.52 16.49 -6.85
C VAL A 162 41.48 16.49 -5.67
N TYR A 163 42.16 15.36 -5.47
CA TYR A 163 43.15 15.18 -4.40
C TYR A 163 44.57 15.29 -4.93
N GLN A 164 45.45 15.93 -4.16
CA GLN A 164 46.89 15.90 -4.40
C GLN A 164 47.54 14.65 -3.80
N ALA A 165 48.81 14.40 -4.12
CA ALA A 165 49.57 13.23 -3.66
C ALA A 165 49.72 13.15 -2.13
N ASP A 166 49.48 14.25 -1.41
CA ASP A 166 49.48 14.34 0.05
C ASP A 166 48.08 14.10 0.68
N GLY A 167 47.05 13.84 -0.14
CA GLY A 167 45.68 13.61 0.31
C GLY A 167 44.87 14.89 0.60
N THR A 168 45.42 16.08 0.30
CA THR A 168 44.69 17.35 0.44
C THR A 168 43.75 17.57 -0.75
N ILE A 169 42.58 18.18 -0.49
CA ILE A 169 41.62 18.55 -1.55
C ILE A 169 42.10 19.86 -2.18
N VAL A 170 42.43 19.81 -3.46
CA VAL A 170 42.95 20.96 -4.22
C VAL A 170 41.84 21.66 -4.99
N ASP A 171 40.88 20.90 -5.51
CA ASP A 171 39.82 21.46 -6.34
C ASP A 171 38.48 20.72 -6.13
N LEU A 172 37.41 21.47 -6.30
CA LEU A 172 36.02 21.03 -6.21
C LEU A 172 35.34 21.36 -7.54
N LEU A 173 35.26 20.36 -8.41
CA LEU A 173 34.60 20.47 -9.69
C LEU A 173 33.13 20.09 -9.55
N ASN A 174 32.25 20.84 -10.20
CA ASN A 174 30.82 20.52 -10.23
C ASN A 174 30.45 19.84 -11.56
N PHE A 175 29.88 18.65 -11.47
CA PHE A 175 29.32 17.90 -12.59
C PHE A 175 27.80 18.12 -12.64
N PRO A 176 27.24 18.61 -13.76
CA PRO A 176 25.81 18.79 -13.90
C PRO A 176 25.12 17.42 -13.99
N SER A 177 24.58 16.97 -12.87
CA SER A 177 23.89 15.69 -12.72
C SER A 177 22.52 15.63 -13.41
N GLY A 178 22.02 16.76 -13.92
CA GLY A 178 20.79 16.84 -14.72
C GLY A 178 19.48 16.67 -13.92
N GLY A 179 19.57 16.53 -12.59
CA GLY A 179 18.43 16.45 -11.67
C GLY A 179 18.59 17.39 -10.48
N SER A 180 17.46 17.76 -9.88
CA SER A 180 17.38 18.52 -8.63
C SER A 180 17.37 17.57 -7.45
N TYR A 181 18.43 17.58 -6.65
CA TYR A 181 18.55 16.74 -5.47
C TYR A 181 18.38 17.55 -4.18
N THR A 182 17.58 17.03 -3.27
CA THR A 182 17.36 17.62 -1.94
C THR A 182 17.87 16.68 -0.87
N LEU A 183 18.49 17.16 0.20
CA LEU A 183 18.90 16.27 1.30
C LEU A 183 17.72 16.05 2.27
N ALA A 184 17.55 14.81 2.73
CA ALA A 184 16.64 14.51 3.83
C ALA A 184 17.15 15.15 5.13
N VAL A 185 16.25 15.79 5.86
CA VAL A 185 16.59 16.57 7.08
C VAL A 185 16.86 15.67 8.28
N GLU A 186 16.18 14.52 8.37
CA GLU A 186 16.26 13.60 9.49
C GLU A 186 16.36 12.15 9.01
N SER A 187 17.01 11.29 9.80
CA SER A 187 16.98 9.84 9.59
C SER A 187 15.61 9.27 9.95
N GLY A 188 15.05 8.39 9.12
CA GLY A 188 13.76 7.74 9.41
C GLY A 188 13.76 6.95 10.72
N SER A 189 12.74 7.16 11.55
CA SER A 189 12.68 6.51 12.88
C SER A 189 12.25 5.05 12.79
N THR A 190 13.03 4.17 13.43
CA THR A 190 12.73 2.75 13.66
C THR A 190 12.21 2.51 15.07
N GLU A 191 11.56 3.48 15.71
CA GLU A 191 10.92 3.32 17.02
C GLU A 191 9.48 2.82 16.88
N LEU A 192 8.91 2.21 17.92
CA LEU A 192 7.56 1.65 17.86
C LEU A 192 6.50 2.68 17.40
N ARG A 193 6.71 3.96 17.75
CA ARG A 193 5.81 5.09 17.42
C ARG A 193 6.60 6.32 16.98
N GLY A 194 7.46 6.14 15.97
CA GLY A 194 8.28 7.20 15.41
C GLY A 194 7.75 7.71 14.06
N ARG A 195 8.19 8.90 13.64
CA ARG A 195 7.99 9.37 12.26
C ARG A 195 8.95 8.63 11.32
N ARG A 196 8.42 7.89 10.34
CA ARG A 196 9.26 7.11 9.42
C ARG A 196 10.07 7.97 8.44
N GLY A 197 9.68 9.23 8.21
CA GLY A 197 10.40 10.15 7.33
C GLY A 197 10.31 9.79 5.83
N THR A 198 9.42 8.87 5.46
CA THR A 198 9.16 8.44 4.09
C THR A 198 7.66 8.30 3.84
N ASP A 199 7.22 8.73 2.66
CA ASP A 199 5.84 8.57 2.19
C ASP A 199 5.59 7.18 1.59
N LEU A 200 6.66 6.38 1.39
CA LEU A 200 6.57 5.01 0.91
C LEU A 200 5.99 4.10 2.00
N GLY A 201 5.05 3.23 1.63
CA GLY A 201 4.33 2.37 2.59
C GLY A 201 3.09 3.03 3.22
N VAL A 202 2.80 4.29 2.88
CA VAL A 202 1.53 4.94 3.20
C VAL A 202 0.50 4.61 2.11
N ASN A 203 -0.79 4.75 2.45
CA ASN A 203 -1.87 4.56 1.50
C ASN A 203 -1.71 5.51 0.29
N ILE A 204 -1.55 4.92 -0.90
CA ILE A 204 -1.34 5.65 -2.16
C ILE A 204 -2.54 6.50 -2.59
N TYR A 205 -3.72 6.23 -2.04
CA TYR A 205 -4.97 6.96 -2.28
C TYR A 205 -5.17 8.13 -1.31
N ASP A 206 -4.39 8.19 -0.22
CA ASP A 206 -4.52 9.22 0.82
C ASP A 206 -3.87 10.56 0.44
N SER A 207 -3.43 10.69 -0.82
CA SER A 207 -3.13 12.00 -1.38
C SER A 207 -4.39 12.85 -1.30
N GLY A 208 -4.41 13.87 -0.42
CA GLY A 208 -5.53 14.77 -0.11
C GLY A 208 -6.10 15.60 -1.27
N LYS A 209 -6.10 15.06 -2.49
CA LYS A 209 -7.01 15.45 -3.56
C LYS A 209 -8.06 14.35 -3.67
N PRO A 210 -9.36 14.67 -3.50
CA PRO A 210 -10.41 13.69 -3.66
C PRO A 210 -10.24 13.04 -5.04
N VAL A 211 -10.33 11.71 -5.07
CA VAL A 211 -10.36 10.93 -6.29
C VAL A 211 -11.55 11.42 -7.10
N GLN A 212 -11.33 12.38 -7.99
CA GLN A 212 -12.25 12.65 -9.08
C GLN A 212 -12.23 11.37 -9.92
N THR A 213 -13.38 10.71 -9.90
CA THR A 213 -13.71 9.64 -10.82
C THR A 213 -14.03 10.34 -12.12
N ASP A 214 -12.97 10.70 -12.87
CA ASP A 214 -13.14 11.20 -14.23
C ASP A 214 -13.56 10.02 -15.11
N SER A 215 -14.86 9.89 -15.28
CA SER A 215 -15.42 9.49 -16.55
C SER A 215 -14.92 10.48 -17.60
N ASP A 216 -13.99 10.01 -18.42
CA ASP A 216 -13.72 10.41 -19.80
C ASP A 216 -13.92 11.90 -20.16
N GLY A 217 -12.82 12.62 -20.34
CA GLY A 217 -12.80 13.98 -20.87
C GLY A 217 -11.38 14.52 -21.01
N CYS A 218 -10.80 14.35 -22.19
CA CYS A 218 -9.53 14.92 -22.61
C CYS A 218 -9.57 16.46 -22.54
N GLU A 219 -8.70 17.09 -21.73
CA GLU A 219 -8.42 18.52 -21.81
C GLU A 219 -7.26 18.76 -22.78
N ASP A 220 -7.60 19.08 -24.03
CA ASP A 220 -6.74 19.93 -24.85
C ASP A 220 -7.38 21.32 -24.90
N SER A 221 -6.56 22.33 -24.57
CA SER A 221 -6.97 23.69 -24.30
C SER A 221 -7.56 24.38 -25.54
N PHE A 222 -8.82 24.83 -25.43
CA PHE A 222 -9.35 25.92 -26.25
C PHE A 222 -10.14 26.88 -25.36
N ASP A 223 -9.70 28.14 -25.34
CA ASP A 223 -10.40 29.27 -24.75
C ASP A 223 -11.83 29.37 -25.30
N VAL A 224 -12.85 29.10 -24.47
CA VAL A 224 -14.21 29.62 -24.69
C VAL A 224 -14.85 29.96 -23.35
N ALA A 225 -15.09 31.25 -23.16
CA ALA A 225 -16.01 31.75 -22.17
C ALA A 225 -17.42 31.19 -22.39
N GLY A 226 -18.00 30.51 -21.39
CA GLY A 226 -19.43 30.25 -21.32
C GLY A 226 -19.83 28.83 -20.90
N GLY A 227 -20.64 28.75 -19.84
CA GLY A 227 -21.66 27.70 -19.71
C GLY A 227 -21.36 26.57 -18.74
N ASN A 228 -21.62 26.78 -17.45
CA ASN A 228 -22.00 25.68 -16.56
C ASN A 228 -23.20 26.02 -15.64
N THR A 229 -23.96 27.06 -15.98
CA THR A 229 -25.17 27.49 -15.28
C THR A 229 -26.45 26.90 -15.89
N GLY A 230 -26.42 26.50 -17.18
CA GLY A 230 -27.62 26.09 -17.92
C GLY A 230 -28.35 24.86 -17.34
N TYR A 231 -27.62 23.82 -16.92
CA TYR A 231 -28.27 22.58 -16.47
C TYR A 231 -28.99 22.73 -15.12
N LYS A 232 -28.50 23.60 -14.22
CA LYS A 232 -29.17 23.87 -12.95
C LYS A 232 -30.39 24.75 -13.15
N ASP A 233 -30.31 25.71 -14.06
CA ASP A 233 -31.40 26.61 -14.38
C ASP A 233 -32.53 25.88 -15.12
N GLU A 234 -32.20 25.00 -16.07
CA GLU A 234 -33.17 24.15 -16.78
C GLU A 234 -33.87 23.15 -15.84
N LEU A 235 -33.13 22.54 -14.90
CA LEU A 235 -33.71 21.64 -13.91
C LEU A 235 -34.69 22.39 -12.97
N ASN A 236 -34.34 23.62 -12.59
CA ASN A 236 -35.21 24.46 -11.76
C ASN A 236 -36.49 24.89 -12.50
N VAL A 237 -36.42 25.14 -13.81
CA VAL A 237 -37.61 25.44 -14.64
C VAL A 237 -38.54 24.24 -14.74
N LEU A 238 -37.99 23.03 -14.93
CA LEU A 238 -38.77 21.78 -14.94
C LEU A 238 -39.52 21.55 -13.63
N ILE A 239 -38.88 21.82 -12.50
CA ILE A 239 -39.49 21.68 -11.17
C ILE A 239 -40.57 22.74 -10.95
N ALA A 240 -40.36 23.98 -11.42
CA ALA A 240 -41.37 25.03 -11.36
C ALA A 240 -42.62 24.69 -12.20
N GLN A 241 -42.44 24.08 -13.38
CA GLN A 241 -43.55 23.60 -14.20
C GLN A 241 -44.28 22.40 -13.57
N LEU A 242 -43.56 21.46 -12.95
CA LEU A 242 -44.15 20.33 -12.25
C LEU A 242 -44.94 20.75 -10.99
N ARG A 243 -44.58 21.88 -10.37
CA ARG A 243 -45.26 22.40 -9.16
C ARG A 243 -46.57 23.15 -9.48
N GLN A 244 -46.84 23.48 -10.75
CA GLN A 244 -47.95 24.35 -11.12
C GLN A 244 -49.35 23.69 -11.06
N GLU A 245 -49.45 22.38 -10.79
CA GLU A 245 -50.74 21.68 -10.71
C GLU A 245 -51.37 21.60 -9.30
N GLN A 246 -50.78 22.22 -8.27
CA GLN A 246 -51.40 22.29 -6.93
C GLN A 246 -51.54 23.75 -6.48
N LEU A 247 -52.63 24.39 -6.89
CA LEU A 247 -53.00 25.75 -6.49
C LEU A 247 -53.53 25.78 -5.05
N GLY A 248 -52.91 26.62 -4.22
CA GLY A 248 -53.40 27.04 -2.91
C GLY A 248 -52.52 28.14 -2.35
N GLU A 249 -53.05 29.34 -2.28
CA GLU A 249 -52.41 30.59 -1.82
C GLU A 249 -51.75 30.46 -0.43
N SER A 250 -50.48 30.86 -0.30
CA SER A 250 -49.99 31.63 0.86
C SER A 250 -48.53 32.08 0.71
N SER A 251 -48.35 33.40 0.78
CA SER A 251 -47.23 34.16 1.37
C SER A 251 -45.77 33.75 1.10
N GLY A 252 -45.13 34.52 0.22
CA GLY A 252 -43.82 35.17 0.39
C GLY A 252 -42.74 34.48 1.23
N GLU A 253 -42.04 33.51 0.64
CA GLU A 253 -40.68 33.11 1.04
C GLU A 253 -39.84 32.84 -0.22
N ASP A 254 -38.56 33.23 -0.19
CA ASP A 254 -37.62 33.10 -1.30
C ASP A 254 -37.50 31.64 -1.79
N PRO A 255 -37.42 31.40 -3.11
CA PRO A 255 -37.45 30.04 -3.68
C PRO A 255 -36.14 29.26 -3.49
N SER A 256 -35.13 29.81 -2.83
CA SER A 256 -33.82 29.19 -2.63
C SER A 256 -33.67 28.38 -1.33
N SER A 257 -34.68 28.34 -0.45
CA SER A 257 -34.53 27.73 0.90
C SER A 257 -35.37 26.47 1.16
N ILE A 258 -36.18 25.99 0.23
CA ILE A 258 -37.21 24.97 0.57
C ILE A 258 -36.79 23.51 0.29
N ILE A 259 -35.62 23.22 -0.30
CA ILE A 259 -35.31 21.82 -0.69
C ILE A 259 -33.91 21.38 -0.29
N HIS A 260 -33.82 20.73 0.87
CA HIS A 260 -32.70 19.86 1.23
C HIS A 260 -33.08 18.40 0.90
N PHE A 261 -32.72 17.91 -0.29
CA PHE A 261 -32.85 16.48 -0.60
C PHE A 261 -31.68 15.71 0.05
N ASN A 262 -31.91 15.15 1.23
CA ASN A 262 -31.01 14.14 1.78
C ASN A 262 -31.24 12.81 1.06
N LEU A 263 -30.46 12.55 0.01
CA LEU A 263 -30.44 11.24 -0.67
C LEU A 263 -29.55 10.19 0.03
N PHE A 264 -28.93 10.55 1.16
CA PHE A 264 -28.23 9.62 2.04
C PHE A 264 -28.58 9.99 3.49
N PRO A 265 -29.15 9.08 4.30
CA PRO A 265 -29.39 9.39 5.69
C PRO A 265 -28.03 9.57 6.38
N SER A 266 -27.79 10.79 6.85
CA SER A 266 -26.70 11.07 7.76
C SER A 266 -26.90 10.20 9.01
N PHE A 267 -25.90 9.39 9.34
CA PHE A 267 -25.85 8.68 10.61
C PHE A 267 -25.77 9.72 11.74
N ASP A 268 -26.92 10.07 12.31
CA ASP A 268 -26.98 10.85 13.54
C ASP A 268 -26.46 9.98 14.70
N ARG A 269 -25.25 10.30 15.17
CA ARG A 269 -24.80 9.94 16.51
C ARG A 269 -25.53 10.85 17.48
N ASP A 270 -26.60 10.34 18.09
CA ASP A 270 -26.98 10.56 19.50
C ASP A 270 -28.48 10.27 19.73
N SER A 271 -28.81 9.03 20.12
CA SER A 271 -29.84 8.72 21.12
C SER A 271 -29.83 7.23 21.53
N PRO A 272 -30.31 6.89 22.74
CA PRO A 272 -29.95 5.65 23.42
C PRO A 272 -30.97 4.51 23.24
N GLY A 273 -30.44 3.28 23.08
CA GLY A 273 -31.04 2.02 23.52
C GLY A 273 -32.20 1.43 22.69
N SER A 274 -31.94 0.31 22.02
CA SER A 274 -32.66 -0.96 22.26
C SER A 274 -32.10 -2.10 21.42
N GLU A 275 -31.61 -3.12 22.12
CA GLU A 275 -31.62 -4.56 21.83
C GLU A 275 -32.03 -5.00 20.41
N LEU A 276 -31.12 -5.71 19.73
CA LEU A 276 -31.39 -6.93 18.97
C LEU A 276 -30.04 -7.53 18.51
N PHE A 277 -29.94 -8.86 18.59
CA PHE A 277 -28.81 -9.75 18.26
C PHE A 277 -27.80 -10.05 19.37
N ASP A 278 -28.28 -10.84 20.33
CA ASP A 278 -27.46 -11.75 21.13
C ASP A 278 -27.46 -13.11 20.40
N GLU A 279 -26.38 -13.47 19.70
CA GLU A 279 -26.11 -14.86 19.30
C GLU A 279 -24.65 -15.22 19.65
N PRO A 280 -24.41 -16.35 20.33
CA PRO A 280 -23.08 -16.73 20.79
C PRO A 280 -22.20 -17.18 19.62
N ILE A 281 -21.02 -16.58 19.51
CA ILE A 281 -19.96 -16.91 18.55
C ILE A 281 -19.55 -18.37 18.75
N SER A 282 -20.00 -19.27 17.87
CA SER A 282 -19.55 -20.65 17.84
C SER A 282 -18.15 -20.74 17.20
N SER A 283 -17.24 -21.35 17.93
CA SER A 283 -15.80 -21.35 17.75
C SER A 283 -15.26 -22.38 16.73
N SER A 284 -16.06 -22.83 15.75
CA SER A 284 -15.69 -24.01 14.95
C SER A 284 -15.23 -23.75 13.52
N GLN A 285 -15.67 -22.68 12.86
CA GLN A 285 -15.38 -22.50 11.43
C GLN A 285 -14.04 -21.78 11.19
N HIS A 286 -13.72 -20.78 12.02
CA HIS A 286 -12.46 -20.03 11.90
C HIS A 286 -11.24 -20.83 12.36
N SER A 287 -11.40 -21.80 13.25
CA SER A 287 -10.32 -22.70 13.68
C SER A 287 -9.94 -23.70 12.59
N ALA A 288 -10.92 -24.26 11.89
CA ALA A 288 -10.69 -25.24 10.81
C ALA A 288 -9.94 -24.65 9.61
N VAL A 289 -10.25 -23.41 9.22
CA VAL A 289 -9.55 -22.71 8.12
C VAL A 289 -8.10 -22.39 8.51
N LEU A 290 -7.86 -22.02 9.78
CA LEU A 290 -6.51 -21.81 10.29
C LEU A 290 -5.71 -23.11 10.34
N GLU A 291 -6.31 -24.23 10.74
CA GLU A 291 -5.64 -25.54 10.73
C GLU A 291 -5.32 -26.02 9.31
N ALA A 292 -6.18 -25.77 8.33
CA ALA A 292 -5.92 -26.09 6.93
C ALA A 292 -4.71 -25.29 6.38
N ILE A 293 -4.68 -23.98 6.63
CA ILE A 293 -3.55 -23.11 6.23
C ILE A 293 -2.25 -23.53 6.95
N MET A 294 -2.33 -23.96 8.22
CA MET A 294 -1.18 -24.47 8.96
C MET A 294 -0.68 -25.81 8.41
N SER A 295 -1.59 -26.69 7.97
CA SER A 295 -1.25 -27.98 7.38
C SER A 295 -0.57 -27.82 6.01
N GLU A 296 -0.96 -26.83 5.22
CA GLU A 296 -0.34 -26.59 3.90
C GLU A 296 1.04 -25.93 3.99
N MET A 297 1.32 -25.17 5.05
CA MET A 297 2.64 -24.59 5.30
C MET A 297 3.68 -25.61 5.80
N SER A 298 3.25 -26.75 6.34
CA SER A 298 4.13 -27.86 6.71
C SER A 298 4.39 -28.80 5.53
N LEU A 299 5.62 -28.77 4.99
CA LEU A 299 6.07 -29.79 4.01
C LEU A 299 6.04 -31.19 4.66
N PRO A 300 5.65 -32.25 3.92
CA PRO A 300 5.71 -33.60 4.44
C PRO A 300 7.16 -34.00 4.71
N ALA A 301 7.43 -34.45 5.94
CA ALA A 301 8.68 -35.09 6.29
C ALA A 301 8.84 -36.36 5.44
N GLU A 302 9.97 -36.50 4.75
CA GLU A 302 10.33 -37.72 4.03
C GLU A 302 10.36 -38.90 5.03
N SER A 303 9.38 -39.77 4.92
CA SER A 303 9.40 -41.08 5.57
C SER A 303 10.33 -42.00 4.78
N GLY A 304 11.57 -42.14 5.26
CA GLY A 304 12.55 -43.07 4.71
C GLY A 304 13.32 -43.77 5.82
N SER A 305 12.76 -44.83 6.37
CA SER A 305 13.45 -45.76 7.28
C SER A 305 14.41 -46.67 6.51
N GLY A 306 15.61 -46.89 7.06
CA GLY A 306 16.38 -48.12 6.85
C GLY A 306 17.67 -47.94 6.06
N GLY A 307 18.79 -48.04 6.77
CA GLY A 307 20.13 -47.83 6.24
C GLY A 307 20.68 -48.99 5.41
N VAL A 308 21.63 -48.65 4.55
CA VAL A 308 22.75 -49.51 4.16
C VAL A 308 24.00 -48.63 4.09
N GLN A 309 25.09 -49.19 4.59
CA GLN A 309 26.40 -48.62 4.83
C GLN A 309 27.23 -48.52 3.53
N SER A 310 28.26 -47.66 3.60
CA SER A 310 29.54 -47.65 2.86
C SER A 310 29.60 -47.17 1.40
N ASP A 311 30.67 -46.38 1.18
CA ASP A 311 31.44 -46.15 -0.04
C ASP A 311 30.89 -45.17 -1.09
N LEU A 312 31.39 -43.93 -1.09
CA LEU A 312 32.44 -43.50 -2.03
C LEU A 312 32.74 -41.99 -1.92
N ILE A 313 34.00 -41.72 -1.59
CA ILE A 313 34.76 -40.53 -1.99
C ILE A 313 34.88 -40.49 -3.53
N GLN A 314 35.05 -39.30 -4.10
CA GLN A 314 35.46 -38.97 -5.48
C GLN A 314 34.39 -39.09 -6.59
N LEU A 315 33.96 -37.94 -7.14
CA LEU A 315 34.46 -37.39 -8.41
C LEU A 315 33.66 -36.14 -8.83
N LEU A 316 34.42 -35.12 -9.25
CA LEU A 316 34.05 -33.86 -9.94
C LEU A 316 33.47 -32.73 -9.08
#